data_AF-A0A5C8CHM2-F1
#
_entry.id   AF-A0A5C8CHM2-F1
#
_cell.length_a   1.000
_cell.length_b   1.000
_cell.length_c   1.000
_cell.angle_alpha   90.00
_cell.angle_beta   90.00
_cell.angle_gamma   90.00
#
_symmetry.space_group_name_H-M   'P 1'
#
loop_
_entity.id
_entity.type
_entity.pdbx_description
1 polymer ?
#
loop_
_entity_poly.entity_id
_entity_poly.type
_entity_poly.pdbx_seq_one_letter_code
_entity_poly.pdbx_strand_id
1 'polypeptide(L)'
;MMFFPCLALMGQAHFAVYYGIVPTVIAYLILRYKITLKNIKYILIGIFLSLLTYLPYLIAEIKNGFLNTNKMLNFSSTSDLRKVFPFPQVHSLIMFPTNEFSTMYAANNFKKIMDFYLNDNPYFIFCLIILVLSIILIFTAFIYSIIKFFKNKEFKIDYNNKDKSLILIRELFLLFLLYFPITILITILGRGIAGQFRYHYGAFALSFVPMIYFLYNLKINFKFKYLNYISIFYMLSAIAMTFNIMIFYKNYQEPYKWSDYIDTVRNIANDSNGEKFIIRNGSAYFSQMGFSYNDKWNEASVEINKDSTTNFIYHGDFDETKNNINIIYYLYNSKNITNMNLEIISSNGIYTVYKEIK
;
A
#
# COMPACT_ATOMS: atom_id res chain seq x y z
N MET A 1 1.13 28.15 -15.19
CA MET A 1 1.31 28.77 -13.86
C MET A 1 0.53 28.07 -12.73
N MET A 2 -0.32 27.06 -13.01
CA MET A 2 -1.03 26.25 -11.99
C MET A 2 -0.25 25.03 -11.44
N PHE A 3 1.03 24.89 -11.80
CA PHE A 3 1.81 23.69 -11.47
C PHE A 3 2.12 23.57 -9.95
N PHE A 4 2.38 24.69 -9.27
CA PHE A 4 2.70 24.70 -7.83
C PHE A 4 1.51 24.37 -6.93
N PRO A 5 0.30 24.92 -7.16
CA PRO A 5 -0.89 24.47 -6.45
C PRO A 5 -1.13 22.95 -6.58
N CYS A 6 -0.95 22.38 -7.76
CA CYS A 6 -1.09 20.93 -7.96
C CYS A 6 -0.03 20.13 -7.19
N LEU A 7 1.24 20.56 -7.21
CA LEU A 7 2.28 19.93 -6.41
C LEU A 7 2.06 20.11 -4.89
N ALA A 8 1.47 21.22 -4.45
CA ALA A 8 1.08 21.43 -3.06
C ALA A 8 -0.05 20.48 -2.64
N LEU A 9 -1.09 20.33 -3.47
CA LEU A 9 -2.17 19.39 -3.22
C LEU A 9 -1.69 17.94 -3.22
N MET A 10 -0.85 17.56 -4.19
CA MET A 10 -0.25 16.21 -4.20
C MET A 10 0.68 16.01 -3.00
N GLY A 11 1.44 17.06 -2.64
CA GLY A 11 2.27 17.11 -1.44
C GLY A 11 1.46 16.79 -0.20
N GLN A 12 0.32 17.45 0.04
CA GLN A 12 -0.56 17.20 1.18
C GLN A 12 -1.01 15.74 1.34
N ALA A 13 -1.19 15.00 0.23
CA ALA A 13 -1.68 13.63 0.28
C ALA A 13 -0.64 12.64 0.85
N HIS A 14 0.64 12.76 0.46
CA HIS A 14 1.71 11.92 1.04
C HIS A 14 3.12 12.45 0.77
N PHE A 15 4.01 12.34 1.76
CA PHE A 15 5.39 12.84 1.69
C PHE A 15 6.23 12.15 0.59
N ALA A 16 5.84 10.93 0.19
CA ALA A 16 6.48 10.18 -0.89
C ALA A 16 6.44 10.88 -2.26
N VAL A 17 5.52 11.83 -2.47
CA VAL A 17 5.41 12.65 -3.69
C VAL A 17 6.70 13.44 -3.96
N TYR A 18 7.40 13.87 -2.90
CA TYR A 18 8.68 14.60 -3.01
C TYR A 18 9.87 13.71 -3.40
N TYR A 19 9.75 12.39 -3.32
CA TYR A 19 10.82 11.45 -3.69
C TYR A 19 10.62 10.80 -5.07
N GLY A 20 9.49 11.04 -5.73
CA GLY A 20 9.17 10.47 -7.04
C GLY A 20 8.71 11.55 -8.01
N ILE A 21 7.41 11.84 -8.01
CA ILE A 21 6.79 12.66 -9.06
C ILE A 21 7.30 14.11 -9.09
N VAL A 22 7.57 14.75 -7.94
CA VAL A 22 8.11 16.13 -7.89
C VAL A 22 9.45 16.24 -8.62
N PRO A 23 10.49 15.46 -8.25
CA PRO A 23 11.76 15.50 -8.97
C PRO A 23 11.61 15.05 -10.43
N THR A 24 10.70 14.12 -10.74
CA THR A 24 10.42 13.73 -12.13
C THR A 24 9.92 14.88 -12.98
N VAL A 25 8.96 15.65 -12.46
CA VAL A 25 8.43 16.79 -13.22
C VAL A 25 9.45 17.92 -13.32
N ILE A 26 10.26 18.18 -12.29
CA ILE A 26 11.35 19.16 -12.41
C ILE A 26 12.28 18.77 -13.57
N ALA A 27 12.75 17.52 -13.61
CA ALA A 27 13.62 17.06 -14.68
C ALA A 27 12.94 17.13 -16.06
N TYR A 28 11.66 16.76 -16.15
CA TYR A 28 10.88 16.90 -17.36
C TYR A 28 10.81 18.36 -17.83
N LEU A 29 10.54 19.31 -16.93
CA LEU A 29 10.47 20.74 -17.25
C LEU A 29 11.84 21.28 -17.69
N ILE A 30 12.94 20.82 -17.08
CA ILE A 30 14.31 21.19 -17.48
C ILE A 30 14.62 20.66 -18.88
N LEU A 31 14.29 19.39 -19.14
CA LEU A 31 14.51 18.75 -20.44
C LEU A 31 13.68 19.38 -21.56
N ARG A 32 12.44 19.80 -21.26
CA ARG A 32 11.52 20.38 -22.24
C ARG A 32 11.72 21.86 -22.47
N TYR A 33 11.88 22.63 -21.40
CA TYR A 33 11.85 24.07 -21.46
C TYR A 33 13.14 24.63 -20.89
N LYS A 34 14.04 25.11 -21.75
CA LYS A 34 15.31 25.72 -21.32
C LYS A 34 15.10 26.88 -20.35
N ILE A 35 13.97 27.59 -20.44
CA ILE A 35 13.60 28.69 -19.54
C ILE A 35 13.35 28.23 -18.10
N THR A 36 13.07 26.93 -17.87
CA THR A 36 12.91 26.34 -16.54
C THR A 36 14.17 26.55 -15.70
N LEU A 37 15.36 26.38 -16.28
CA LEU A 37 16.62 26.62 -15.57
C LEU A 37 16.74 28.08 -15.11
N LYS A 38 16.36 29.04 -15.96
CA LYS A 38 16.35 30.47 -15.61
C LYS A 38 15.40 30.77 -14.45
N ASN A 39 14.30 30.02 -14.35
CA ASN A 39 13.26 30.23 -13.34
C ASN A 39 13.31 29.22 -12.18
N ILE A 40 14.37 28.41 -12.06
CA ILE A 40 14.43 27.31 -11.09
C ILE A 40 14.25 27.79 -9.65
N LYS A 41 14.72 29.00 -9.33
CA LYS A 41 14.53 29.63 -8.01
C LYS A 41 13.06 29.73 -7.63
N TYR A 42 12.22 30.19 -8.55
CA TYR A 42 10.77 30.29 -8.31
C TYR A 42 10.12 28.92 -8.16
N ILE A 43 10.65 27.91 -8.89
CA ILE A 43 10.19 26.53 -8.77
C ILE A 43 10.50 25.97 -7.39
N LEU A 44 11.72 26.16 -6.90
CA LEU A 44 12.14 25.72 -5.58
C LEU A 44 11.37 26.42 -4.47
N ILE A 45 11.07 27.72 -4.61
CA ILE A 45 10.21 28.45 -3.66
C ILE A 45 8.81 27.83 -3.61
N GLY A 46 8.21 27.52 -4.76
CA GLY A 46 6.89 26.89 -4.79
C GLY A 46 6.88 25.49 -4.16
N ILE A 47 7.94 24.70 -4.36
CA ILE A 47 8.10 23.40 -3.70
C ILE A 47 8.28 23.57 -2.19
N PHE A 48 9.07 24.55 -1.75
CA PHE A 48 9.24 24.85 -0.34
C PHE A 48 7.93 25.27 0.31
N LEU A 49 7.15 26.16 -0.31
CA LEU A 49 5.83 26.55 0.18
C LEU A 49 4.86 25.37 0.24
N SER A 50 4.91 24.47 -0.75
CA SER A 50 4.19 23.20 -0.74
C SER A 50 4.61 22.33 0.44
N LEU A 51 5.92 22.21 0.72
CA LEU A 51 6.44 21.47 1.87
C LEU A 51 5.93 22.02 3.21
N LEU A 52 5.70 23.34 3.32
CA LEU A 52 5.17 23.95 4.54
C LEU A 52 3.77 23.45 4.93
N THR A 53 3.02 22.79 4.04
CA THR A 53 1.79 22.11 4.44
C THR A 53 2.04 20.96 5.42
N TYR A 54 3.27 20.43 5.48
CA TYR A 54 3.71 19.46 6.49
C TYR A 54 4.20 20.09 7.79
N LEU A 55 4.25 21.42 7.90
CA LEU A 55 4.74 22.10 9.09
C LEU A 55 4.03 21.64 10.39
N PRO A 56 2.70 21.44 10.44
CA PRO A 56 2.06 20.91 11.64
C PRO A 56 2.59 19.54 12.06
N TYR A 57 2.81 18.64 11.09
CA TYR A 57 3.38 17.31 11.33
C TYR A 57 4.83 17.42 11.82
N LEU A 58 5.64 18.29 11.20
CA LEU A 58 7.03 18.52 11.63
C LEU A 58 7.11 19.09 13.05
N ILE A 59 6.23 20.02 13.42
CA ILE A 59 6.14 20.56 14.78
C ILE A 59 5.77 19.44 15.77
N ALA A 60 4.82 18.56 15.42
CA ALA A 60 4.45 17.43 16.25
C ALA A 60 5.59 16.42 16.43
N GLU A 61 6.33 16.11 15.36
CA GLU A 61 7.53 15.27 15.41
C GLU A 61 8.62 15.89 16.30
N ILE A 62 8.90 17.20 16.18
CA ILE A 62 9.87 17.89 17.03
C ILE A 62 9.45 17.80 18.50
N LYS A 63 8.18 18.08 18.81
CA LYS A 63 7.65 18.01 20.19
C LYS A 63 7.74 16.60 20.78
N ASN A 64 7.59 15.57 19.95
CA ASN A 64 7.65 14.17 20.37
C ASN A 64 9.04 13.52 20.17
N GLY A 65 10.11 14.32 20.00
CA GLY A 65 11.48 13.81 19.87
C GLY A 65 11.70 12.90 18.66
N PHE A 66 11.00 13.18 17.55
CA PHE A 66 11.05 12.43 16.30
C PHE A 66 10.64 10.95 16.44
N LEU A 67 9.70 10.63 17.33
CA LEU A 67 9.31 9.26 17.63
C LEU A 67 8.87 8.46 16.38
N ASN A 68 8.09 9.05 15.45
CA ASN A 68 7.69 8.34 14.24
C ASN A 68 8.83 8.24 13.22
N THR A 69 9.64 9.28 13.09
CA THR A 69 10.84 9.26 12.25
C THR A 69 11.83 8.20 12.73
N ASN A 70 12.06 8.08 14.03
CA ASN A 70 12.92 7.06 14.64
C ASN A 70 12.33 5.65 14.43
N LYS A 71 11.01 5.48 14.57
CA LYS A 71 10.33 4.23 14.21
C LYS A 71 10.55 3.87 12.74
N MET A 72 10.40 4.83 11.83
CA MET A 72 10.64 4.63 10.40
C MET A 72 12.08 4.22 10.13
N LEU A 73 13.06 4.89 10.76
CA LEU A 73 14.48 4.59 10.62
C LEU A 73 14.85 3.23 11.21
N ASN A 74 14.26 2.85 12.35
CA ASN A 74 14.47 1.54 12.98
C ASN A 74 13.81 0.41 12.20
N PHE A 75 12.60 0.61 11.69
CA PHE A 75 11.93 -0.33 10.79
C PHE A 75 12.73 -0.48 9.50
N SER A 76 13.21 0.63 8.95
CA SER A 76 14.16 0.65 7.84
C SER A 76 15.41 -0.19 8.16
N SER A 77 15.98 -0.04 9.35
CA SER A 77 17.21 -0.75 9.70
C SER A 77 17.01 -2.25 10.01
N THR A 78 15.83 -2.67 10.45
CA THR A 78 15.60 -4.05 10.91
C THR A 78 14.74 -4.89 9.97
N SER A 79 14.05 -4.26 9.01
CA SER A 79 13.10 -4.95 8.15
C SER A 79 13.77 -5.84 7.10
N ASP A 80 13.16 -7.02 6.89
CA ASP A 80 13.43 -7.88 5.73
C ASP A 80 13.11 -7.19 4.40
N LEU A 81 12.45 -6.03 4.40
CA LEU A 81 12.22 -5.18 3.23
C LEU A 81 13.52 -4.71 2.56
N ARG A 82 14.66 -4.75 3.27
CA ARG A 82 15.99 -4.56 2.65
C ARG A 82 16.40 -5.68 1.69
N LYS A 83 15.86 -6.88 1.88
CA LYS A 83 16.14 -8.06 1.04
C LYS A 83 15.20 -8.16 -0.17
N VAL A 84 14.36 -7.15 -0.38
CA VAL A 84 13.34 -7.08 -1.44
C VAL A 84 13.86 -6.26 -2.60
N PHE A 85 13.20 -6.36 -3.76
CA PHE A 85 13.45 -5.49 -4.90
C PHE A 85 13.61 -4.03 -4.45
N PRO A 86 14.80 -3.42 -4.66
CA PRO A 86 15.19 -2.16 -4.01
C PRO A 86 14.39 -0.94 -4.48
N PHE A 87 13.52 -1.11 -5.48
CA PHE A 87 12.74 -0.03 -6.09
C PHE A 87 11.27 -0.44 -6.28
N PRO A 88 10.49 -0.67 -5.20
CA PRO A 88 9.06 -1.03 -5.32
C PRO A 88 8.26 0.01 -6.10
N GLN A 89 8.65 1.29 -6.07
CA GLN A 89 8.07 2.38 -6.87
C GLN A 89 8.11 2.06 -8.37
N VAL A 90 9.22 1.47 -8.83
CA VAL A 90 9.43 1.13 -10.24
C VAL A 90 8.61 -0.09 -10.62
N HIS A 91 8.62 -1.10 -9.76
CA HIS A 91 7.81 -2.29 -9.97
C HIS A 91 6.30 -1.96 -10.02
N SER A 92 5.85 -1.01 -9.20
CA SER A 92 4.45 -0.57 -9.13
C SER A 92 3.91 -0.04 -10.47
N LEU A 93 4.78 0.54 -11.31
CA LEU A 93 4.40 1.06 -12.62
C LEU A 93 3.95 -0.01 -13.61
N ILE A 94 4.33 -1.27 -13.37
CA ILE A 94 3.95 -2.39 -14.24
C ILE A 94 2.77 -3.15 -13.61
N MET A 95 2.61 -3.08 -12.30
CA MET A 95 1.67 -3.91 -11.54
C MET A 95 0.34 -3.22 -11.26
N PHE A 96 0.31 -1.91 -11.03
CA PHE A 96 -0.95 -1.18 -10.86
C PHE A 96 -1.99 -1.31 -11.99
N PRO A 97 -1.61 -1.41 -13.28
CA PRO A 97 -2.58 -1.57 -14.36
C PRO A 97 -2.96 -3.06 -14.59
N THR A 98 -2.60 -3.95 -13.66
CA THR A 98 -2.94 -5.38 -13.68
C THR A 98 -4.08 -5.70 -12.72
N ASN A 99 -4.53 -6.95 -12.72
CA ASN A 99 -5.54 -7.44 -11.77
C ASN A 99 -5.00 -7.88 -10.42
N GLU A 100 -3.78 -7.48 -10.09
CA GLU A 100 -3.14 -7.88 -8.85
C GLU A 100 -3.83 -7.26 -7.64
N PHE A 101 -4.40 -8.12 -6.79
CA PHE A 101 -5.16 -7.70 -5.62
C PHE A 101 -4.60 -8.27 -4.30
N SER A 102 -3.49 -9.00 -4.33
CA SER A 102 -2.93 -9.55 -3.10
C SER A 102 -2.49 -8.42 -2.15
N THR A 103 -2.90 -8.54 -0.89
CA THR A 103 -2.60 -7.57 0.18
C THR A 103 -1.13 -7.55 0.58
N MET A 104 -0.36 -8.51 0.08
CA MET A 104 0.98 -8.87 0.53
C MET A 104 2.05 -8.52 -0.51
N TYR A 105 1.84 -7.45 -1.28
CA TYR A 105 2.83 -6.95 -2.23
C TYR A 105 4.14 -6.46 -1.57
N ALA A 106 4.16 -6.40 -0.24
CA ALA A 106 5.40 -6.27 0.51
C ALA A 106 6.20 -7.58 0.43
N ALA A 107 7.36 -7.52 -0.25
CA ALA A 107 8.47 -8.45 -0.05
C ALA A 107 8.29 -9.91 -0.51
N ASN A 108 8.48 -10.18 -1.80
CA ASN A 108 8.87 -11.52 -2.32
C ASN A 108 8.01 -12.72 -1.89
N ASN A 109 6.79 -12.53 -1.40
CA ASN A 109 6.02 -13.61 -0.82
C ASN A 109 5.10 -14.25 -1.86
N PHE A 110 5.71 -14.80 -2.93
CA PHE A 110 5.01 -15.51 -3.99
C PHE A 110 4.07 -16.58 -3.42
N LYS A 111 4.50 -17.26 -2.34
CA LYS A 111 3.66 -18.19 -1.60
C LYS A 111 2.35 -17.53 -1.15
N LYS A 112 2.38 -16.37 -0.49
CA LYS A 112 1.16 -15.66 -0.08
C LYS A 112 0.29 -15.21 -1.26
N ILE A 113 0.90 -14.82 -2.38
CA ILE A 113 0.14 -14.48 -3.60
C ILE A 113 -0.56 -15.74 -4.13
N MET A 114 0.16 -16.87 -4.22
CA MET A 114 -0.43 -18.14 -4.64
C MET A 114 -1.48 -18.65 -3.66
N ASP A 115 -1.24 -18.58 -2.35
CA ASP A 115 -2.20 -18.92 -1.30
C ASP A 115 -3.47 -18.08 -1.43
N PHE A 116 -3.34 -16.79 -1.81
CA PHE A 116 -4.51 -15.95 -2.10
C PHE A 116 -5.33 -16.50 -3.27
N TYR A 117 -4.70 -17.01 -4.34
CA TYR A 117 -5.37 -17.48 -5.56
C TYR A 117 -5.64 -18.99 -5.66
N LEU A 118 -5.06 -19.83 -4.81
CA LEU A 118 -5.12 -21.29 -4.97
C LEU A 118 -5.75 -22.01 -3.78
N ASN A 119 -6.05 -21.30 -2.68
CA ASN A 119 -6.69 -21.92 -1.53
C ASN A 119 -8.21 -22.12 -1.75
N ASP A 120 -8.63 -23.39 -1.70
CA ASP A 120 -9.98 -23.90 -1.45
C ASP A 120 -11.15 -23.39 -2.32
N ASN A 121 -10.92 -22.76 -3.48
CA ASN A 121 -12.05 -22.28 -4.30
C ASN A 121 -11.76 -22.15 -5.82
N PRO A 122 -12.64 -22.70 -6.69
CA PRO A 122 -12.44 -22.74 -8.15
C PRO A 122 -12.47 -21.38 -8.87
N TYR A 123 -13.12 -20.34 -8.32
CA TYR A 123 -13.17 -19.00 -8.96
C TYR A 123 -11.80 -18.32 -8.99
N PHE A 124 -10.86 -18.76 -8.16
CA PHE A 124 -9.58 -18.10 -8.00
C PHE A 124 -8.58 -18.47 -9.10
N ILE A 125 -8.71 -19.66 -9.70
CA ILE A 125 -7.94 -20.05 -10.89
C ILE A 125 -8.28 -19.12 -12.05
N PHE A 126 -9.56 -18.78 -12.24
CA PHE A 126 -9.96 -17.79 -13.23
C PHE A 126 -9.32 -16.43 -12.97
N CYS A 127 -9.36 -15.93 -11.73
CA CYS A 127 -8.74 -14.66 -11.36
C CYS A 127 -7.22 -14.66 -11.59
N LEU A 128 -6.55 -15.78 -11.28
CA LEU A 128 -5.12 -15.97 -11.53
C LEU A 128 -4.78 -15.99 -13.03
N ILE A 129 -5.57 -16.68 -13.85
CA ILE A 129 -5.40 -16.68 -15.31
C ILE A 129 -5.53 -15.25 -15.85
N ILE A 130 -6.56 -14.52 -15.42
CA ILE A 130 -6.77 -13.13 -15.84
C ILE A 130 -5.63 -12.22 -15.34
N LEU A 131 -5.11 -12.44 -14.14
CA LEU A 131 -3.93 -11.74 -13.63
C LEU A 131 -2.71 -11.99 -14.55
N VAL A 132 -2.39 -13.24 -14.86
CA VAL A 132 -1.27 -13.57 -15.75
C VAL A 132 -1.45 -12.92 -17.13
N LEU A 133 -2.65 -12.98 -17.71
CA LEU A 133 -2.96 -12.32 -18.97
C LEU A 133 -2.83 -10.80 -18.89
N SER A 134 -3.21 -10.19 -17.76
CA SER A 134 -3.04 -8.75 -17.53
C SER A 134 -1.56 -8.35 -17.49
N ILE A 135 -0.72 -9.13 -16.82
CA ILE A 135 0.74 -8.91 -16.78
C ILE A 135 1.32 -8.98 -18.19
N ILE A 136 0.95 -10.00 -18.98
CA ILE A 136 1.42 -10.17 -20.37
C ILE A 136 0.99 -8.97 -21.23
N LEU A 137 -0.27 -8.52 -21.11
CA LEU A 137 -0.80 -7.40 -21.89
C LEU A 137 -0.07 -6.09 -21.55
N ILE A 138 0.10 -5.79 -20.27
CA ILE A 138 0.80 -4.58 -19.82
C ILE A 138 2.26 -4.60 -20.23
N PHE A 139 2.95 -5.75 -20.10
CA PHE A 139 4.33 -5.88 -20.54
C PHE A 139 4.46 -5.70 -22.06
N THR A 140 3.53 -6.27 -22.83
CA THR A 140 3.47 -6.09 -24.29
C THR A 140 3.27 -4.62 -24.67
N ALA A 141 2.31 -3.93 -24.02
CA ALA A 141 2.04 -2.53 -24.25
C ALA A 141 3.27 -1.65 -23.91
N PHE A 142 3.95 -1.95 -22.80
CA PHE A 142 5.16 -1.26 -22.38
C PHE A 142 6.30 -1.42 -23.40
N ILE A 143 6.64 -2.66 -23.78
CA ILE A 143 7.70 -2.95 -24.75
C ILE A 143 7.40 -2.31 -26.11
N TYR A 144 6.17 -2.46 -26.62
CA TYR A 144 5.75 -1.82 -27.86
C TYR A 144 5.92 -0.30 -27.81
N SER A 145 5.44 0.32 -26.72
CA SER A 145 5.45 1.77 -26.57
C SER A 145 6.87 2.32 -26.52
N ILE A 146 7.78 1.67 -25.78
CA ILE A 146 9.20 2.03 -25.73
C ILE A 146 9.83 1.94 -27.12
N ILE A 147 9.73 0.77 -27.78
CA ILE A 147 10.35 0.55 -29.09
C ILE A 147 9.87 1.59 -30.08
N LYS A 148 8.55 1.80 -30.17
CA LYS A 148 7.95 2.77 -31.09
C LYS A 148 8.42 4.20 -30.79
N PHE A 149 8.34 4.61 -29.53
CA PHE A 149 8.66 5.97 -29.11
C PHE A 149 10.10 6.36 -29.46
N PHE A 150 11.07 5.47 -29.22
CA PHE A 150 12.47 5.72 -29.56
C PHE A 150 12.77 5.54 -31.05
N LYS A 151 12.29 4.46 -31.68
CA LYS A 151 12.52 4.19 -33.11
C LYS A 151 12.03 5.32 -34.01
N ASN A 152 10.86 5.87 -33.71
CA ASN A 152 10.26 6.96 -34.47
C ASN A 152 10.69 8.34 -33.97
N LYS A 153 11.58 8.42 -32.97
CA LYS A 153 12.04 9.67 -32.34
C LYS A 153 10.89 10.55 -31.83
N GLU A 154 9.81 9.94 -31.32
CA GLU A 154 8.59 10.63 -30.88
C GLU A 154 8.80 11.50 -29.62
N PHE A 155 9.96 11.37 -28.97
CA PHE A 155 10.43 12.30 -27.95
C PHE A 155 10.65 13.72 -28.50
N LYS A 156 10.90 13.88 -29.81
CA LYS A 156 10.90 15.18 -30.49
C LYS A 156 9.46 15.55 -30.85
N ILE A 157 8.79 16.24 -29.95
CA ILE A 157 7.38 16.58 -30.12
C ILE A 157 7.24 17.81 -31.01
N ASP A 158 6.49 17.66 -32.09
CA ASP A 158 6.05 18.75 -32.95
C ASP A 158 4.72 19.32 -32.42
N TYR A 159 4.78 20.49 -31.81
CA TYR A 159 3.62 21.18 -31.26
C TYR A 159 2.72 21.80 -32.34
N ASN A 160 3.16 21.84 -33.60
CA ASN A 160 2.31 22.28 -34.72
C ASN A 160 1.42 21.16 -35.26
N ASN A 161 1.56 19.93 -34.74
CA ASN A 161 0.71 18.82 -35.12
C ASN A 161 -0.76 19.11 -34.74
N LYS A 162 -1.67 18.90 -35.69
CA LYS A 162 -3.12 19.10 -35.49
C LYS A 162 -3.70 18.14 -34.44
N ASP A 163 -3.08 16.98 -34.26
CA ASP A 163 -3.50 15.98 -33.28
C ASP A 163 -2.96 16.28 -31.88
N LYS A 164 -3.70 17.13 -31.15
CA LYS A 164 -3.39 17.51 -29.77
C LYS A 164 -3.38 16.32 -28.80
N SER A 165 -4.18 15.29 -29.05
CA SER A 165 -4.24 14.09 -28.21
C SER A 165 -2.94 13.32 -28.29
N LEU A 166 -2.42 13.12 -29.50
CA LEU A 166 -1.13 12.46 -29.70
C LEU A 166 0.02 13.23 -29.03
N ILE A 167 0.02 14.57 -29.12
CA ILE A 167 0.99 15.42 -28.42
C ILE A 167 0.96 15.13 -26.92
N LEU A 168 -0.24 15.18 -26.30
CA LEU A 168 -0.39 14.97 -24.86
C LEU A 168 0.09 13.57 -24.43
N ILE A 169 -0.29 12.52 -25.16
CA ILE A 169 0.10 11.15 -24.82
C ILE A 169 1.62 10.98 -24.93
N ARG A 170 2.27 11.60 -25.93
CA ARG A 170 3.74 11.58 -26.06
C ARG A 170 4.44 12.30 -24.91
N GLU A 171 3.90 13.43 -24.45
CA GLU A 171 4.46 14.13 -23.28
C GLU A 171 4.30 13.32 -22.01
N LEU A 172 3.13 12.71 -21.80
CA LEU A 172 2.89 11.83 -20.66
C LEU A 172 3.82 10.61 -20.71
N PHE A 173 4.04 10.02 -21.88
CA PHE A 173 4.93 8.88 -22.03
C PHE A 173 6.39 9.27 -21.74
N LEU A 174 6.83 10.46 -22.15
CA LEU A 174 8.13 10.99 -21.76
C LEU A 174 8.24 11.16 -20.24
N LEU A 175 7.22 11.75 -19.60
CA LEU A 175 7.19 11.92 -18.15
C LEU A 175 7.25 10.56 -17.42
N PHE A 176 6.50 9.57 -17.91
CA PHE A 176 6.55 8.19 -17.42
C PHE A 176 7.95 7.57 -17.55
N LEU A 177 8.62 7.73 -18.70
CA LEU A 177 9.98 7.22 -18.90
C LEU A 177 11.00 7.89 -17.98
N LEU A 178 10.83 9.18 -17.69
CA LEU A 178 11.68 9.91 -16.74
C LEU A 178 11.44 9.49 -15.29
N TYR A 179 10.23 9.03 -14.95
CA TYR A 179 9.90 8.62 -13.59
C TYR A 179 10.80 7.46 -13.11
N PHE A 180 11.11 6.49 -13.97
CA PHE A 180 11.96 5.35 -13.66
C PHE A 180 13.36 5.76 -13.12
N PRO A 181 14.24 6.38 -13.93
CA PRO A 181 15.61 6.68 -13.51
C PRO A 181 15.64 7.71 -12.37
N ILE A 182 14.68 8.65 -12.33
CA ILE A 182 14.67 9.70 -11.31
C ILE A 182 14.27 9.12 -9.96
N THR A 183 13.25 8.27 -9.91
CA THR A 183 12.82 7.65 -8.65
C THR A 183 13.92 6.72 -8.12
N ILE A 184 14.59 5.97 -8.98
CA ILE A 184 15.77 5.15 -8.60
C ILE A 184 16.87 6.05 -8.01
N LEU A 185 17.24 7.11 -8.71
CA LEU A 185 18.31 8.02 -8.30
C LEU A 185 18.00 8.70 -6.96
N ILE A 186 16.79 9.23 -6.80
CA ILE A 186 16.36 9.90 -5.56
C ILE A 186 16.29 8.91 -4.38
N THR A 187 15.85 7.67 -4.64
CA THR A 187 15.83 6.61 -3.62
C THR A 187 17.25 6.26 -3.17
N ILE A 188 18.19 6.11 -4.10
CA ILE A 188 19.61 5.84 -3.79
C ILE A 188 20.22 7.00 -3.00
N LEU A 189 20.06 8.24 -3.47
CA LEU A 189 20.60 9.44 -2.80
C LEU A 189 20.00 9.64 -1.41
N GLY A 190 18.71 9.36 -1.25
CA GLY A 190 17.99 9.45 0.02
C GLY A 190 18.22 8.26 0.96
N ARG A 191 19.01 7.24 0.55
CA ARG A 191 19.14 5.95 1.25
C ARG A 191 17.77 5.35 1.62
N GLY A 192 16.78 5.56 0.76
CA GLY A 192 15.41 5.13 0.98
C GLY A 192 15.31 3.60 0.93
N ILE A 193 14.41 3.05 1.74
CA ILE A 193 14.11 1.61 1.76
C ILE A 193 12.82 1.37 1.01
N ALA A 194 12.65 0.14 0.51
CA ALA A 194 11.42 -0.32 -0.11
C ALA A 194 10.21 -0.02 0.79
N GLY A 195 9.44 1.00 0.43
CA GLY A 195 8.17 1.34 1.07
C GLY A 195 7.04 0.45 0.57
N GLN A 196 5.93 0.42 1.30
CA GLN A 196 4.72 -0.26 0.83
C GLN A 196 4.12 0.47 -0.39
N PHE A 197 3.55 -0.30 -1.32
CA PHE A 197 3.00 0.18 -2.59
C PHE A 197 1.93 1.27 -2.43
N ARG A 198 1.17 1.22 -1.32
CA ARG A 198 0.17 2.24 -0.98
C ARG A 198 0.72 3.66 -0.85
N TYR A 199 2.04 3.83 -0.65
CA TYR A 199 2.65 5.16 -0.56
C TYR A 199 3.05 5.75 -1.92
N HIS A 200 2.80 5.03 -3.02
CA HIS A 200 3.24 5.42 -4.36
C HIS A 200 2.07 5.88 -5.25
N TYR A 201 1.10 6.61 -4.69
CA TYR A 201 -0.06 7.13 -5.43
C TYR A 201 0.31 7.92 -6.70
N GLY A 202 1.44 8.64 -6.70
CA GLY A 202 1.93 9.33 -7.90
C GLY A 202 2.33 8.40 -9.05
N ALA A 203 2.79 7.18 -8.75
CA ALA A 203 3.10 6.16 -9.75
C ALA A 203 1.83 5.49 -10.30
N PHE A 204 0.75 5.43 -9.52
CA PHE A 204 -0.51 4.80 -9.94
C PHE A 204 -1.09 5.41 -11.21
N ALA A 205 -1.22 6.74 -11.29
CA ALA A 205 -1.75 7.34 -12.51
C ALA A 205 -0.79 7.17 -13.72
N LEU A 206 0.51 7.25 -13.47
CA LEU A 206 1.53 7.10 -14.51
C LEU A 206 1.63 5.68 -15.07
N SER A 207 1.31 4.66 -14.27
CA SER A 207 1.41 3.26 -14.69
C SER A 207 0.52 2.90 -15.88
N PHE A 208 -0.56 3.64 -16.10
CA PHE A 208 -1.48 3.42 -17.23
C PHE A 208 -1.00 4.05 -18.54
N VAL A 209 -0.01 4.95 -18.51
CA VAL A 209 0.44 5.71 -19.68
C VAL A 209 0.93 4.82 -20.83
N PRO A 210 1.72 3.74 -20.61
CA PRO A 210 2.11 2.84 -21.70
C PRO A 210 0.92 2.19 -22.38
N MET A 211 -0.11 1.81 -21.62
CA MET A 211 -1.32 1.20 -22.17
C MET A 211 -2.14 2.21 -22.96
N ILE A 212 -2.27 3.46 -22.46
CA ILE A 212 -2.92 4.54 -23.21
C ILE A 212 -2.21 4.80 -24.54
N TYR A 213 -0.88 4.88 -24.53
CA TYR A 213 -0.08 5.06 -25.74
C TYR A 213 -0.24 3.87 -26.70
N PHE A 214 -0.24 2.64 -26.20
CA PHE A 214 -0.48 1.44 -27.00
C PHE A 214 -1.86 1.46 -27.66
N LEU A 215 -2.92 1.69 -26.89
CA LEU A 215 -4.31 1.74 -27.39
C LEU A 215 -4.52 2.84 -28.42
N TYR A 216 -3.92 4.02 -28.20
CA TYR A 216 -3.97 5.12 -29.16
C TYR A 216 -3.39 4.71 -30.51
N ASN A 217 -2.25 4.04 -30.47
CA ASN A 217 -1.57 3.56 -31.67
C ASN A 217 -2.28 2.38 -32.33
N LEU A 218 -2.96 1.52 -31.56
CA LEU A 218 -3.83 0.49 -32.12
C LEU A 218 -5.01 1.09 -32.88
N LYS A 219 -5.63 2.15 -32.34
CA LYS A 219 -6.75 2.84 -32.99
C LYS A 219 -6.37 3.42 -34.36
N ILE A 220 -5.15 3.95 -34.49
CA ILE A 220 -4.69 4.59 -35.74
C ILE A 220 -4.16 3.57 -36.75
N ASN A 221 -3.37 2.59 -36.29
CA ASN A 221 -2.59 1.73 -37.18
C ASN A 221 -3.07 0.27 -37.27
N PHE A 222 -3.89 -0.21 -36.34
CA PHE A 222 -4.29 -1.62 -36.29
C PHE A 222 -5.76 -1.83 -36.66
N LYS A 223 -6.03 -3.00 -37.24
CA LYS A 223 -7.39 -3.45 -37.57
C LYS A 223 -8.21 -3.55 -36.27
N PHE A 224 -9.43 -3.01 -36.28
CA PHE A 224 -10.41 -3.02 -35.17
C PHE A 224 -10.54 -4.37 -34.42
N LYS A 225 -10.22 -5.50 -35.07
CA LYS A 225 -10.15 -6.83 -34.48
C LYS A 225 -9.37 -6.90 -33.16
N TYR A 226 -8.20 -6.26 -33.05
CA TYR A 226 -7.39 -6.31 -31.83
C TYR A 226 -8.01 -5.49 -30.69
N LEU A 227 -8.66 -4.37 -31.01
CA LEU A 227 -9.40 -3.57 -30.03
C LEU A 227 -10.56 -4.37 -29.44
N ASN A 228 -11.25 -5.18 -30.24
CA ASN A 228 -12.32 -6.05 -29.74
C ASN A 228 -11.79 -7.08 -28.75
N TYR A 229 -10.65 -7.73 -29.03
CA TYR A 229 -10.04 -8.68 -28.09
C TYR A 229 -9.62 -8.02 -26.77
N ILE A 230 -9.02 -6.83 -26.85
CA ILE A 230 -8.64 -6.07 -25.66
C ILE A 230 -9.88 -5.64 -24.87
N SER A 231 -10.97 -5.27 -25.55
CA SER A 231 -12.24 -4.90 -24.90
C SER A 231 -12.86 -6.09 -24.17
N ILE A 232 -12.91 -7.26 -24.81
CA ILE A 232 -13.38 -8.51 -24.17
C ILE A 232 -12.49 -8.84 -22.96
N PHE A 233 -11.17 -8.72 -23.11
CA PHE A 233 -10.24 -8.93 -22.02
C PHE A 233 -10.53 -7.98 -20.84
N TYR A 234 -10.78 -6.69 -21.09
CA TYR A 234 -11.10 -5.74 -20.03
C TYR A 234 -12.43 -6.04 -19.34
N MET A 235 -13.43 -6.57 -20.06
CA MET A 235 -14.68 -7.03 -19.44
C MET A 235 -14.41 -8.21 -18.49
N LEU A 236 -13.65 -9.22 -18.93
CA LEU A 236 -13.24 -10.35 -18.09
C LEU A 236 -12.38 -9.89 -16.91
N SER A 237 -11.53 -8.88 -17.14
CA SER A 237 -10.71 -8.25 -16.13
C SER A 237 -11.53 -7.59 -15.02
N ALA A 238 -12.58 -6.83 -15.38
CA ALA A 238 -13.49 -6.24 -14.40
C ALA A 238 -14.26 -7.30 -13.58
N ILE A 239 -14.67 -8.39 -14.22
CA ILE A 239 -15.32 -9.53 -13.54
C ILE A 239 -14.34 -10.17 -12.54
N ALA A 240 -13.10 -10.45 -12.96
CA ALA A 240 -12.08 -11.02 -12.08
C ALA A 240 -11.77 -10.08 -10.89
N MET A 241 -11.70 -8.77 -11.12
CA MET A 241 -11.48 -7.80 -10.04
C MET A 241 -12.64 -7.80 -9.03
N THR A 242 -13.88 -7.96 -9.49
CA THR A 242 -15.05 -8.07 -8.61
C THR A 242 -14.93 -9.29 -7.70
N PHE A 243 -14.52 -10.44 -8.24
CA PHE A 243 -14.25 -11.64 -7.45
C PHE A 243 -13.10 -11.43 -6.46
N ASN A 244 -11.99 -10.82 -6.91
CA ASN A 244 -10.87 -10.47 -6.02
C ASN A 244 -11.31 -9.63 -4.82
N ILE A 245 -12.17 -8.63 -5.03
CA ILE A 245 -12.71 -7.79 -3.95
C ILE A 245 -13.59 -8.61 -2.99
N MET A 246 -14.51 -9.42 -3.52
CA MET A 246 -15.38 -10.27 -2.68
C MET A 246 -14.55 -11.22 -1.81
N ILE A 247 -13.51 -11.81 -2.40
CA ILE A 247 -12.58 -12.72 -1.73
C ILE A 247 -11.79 -12.01 -0.65
N PHE A 248 -11.20 -10.87 -1.00
CA PHE A 248 -10.45 -10.08 -0.05
C PHE A 248 -11.34 -9.68 1.13
N TYR A 249 -12.58 -9.28 0.84
CA TYR A 249 -13.52 -8.96 1.88
C TYR A 249 -13.77 -10.16 2.78
N LYS A 250 -14.18 -11.31 2.22
CA LYS A 250 -14.46 -12.53 2.98
C LYS A 250 -13.28 -13.06 3.81
N ASN A 251 -12.06 -12.99 3.27
CA ASN A 251 -10.89 -13.62 3.89
C ASN A 251 -10.04 -12.66 4.74
N TYR A 252 -10.14 -11.35 4.52
CA TYR A 252 -9.25 -10.36 5.16
C TYR A 252 -9.97 -9.13 5.74
N GLN A 253 -11.26 -8.89 5.46
CA GLN A 253 -12.02 -7.79 6.10
C GLN A 253 -13.11 -8.32 7.02
N GLU A 254 -13.93 -9.25 6.54
CA GLU A 254 -14.99 -9.89 7.30
C GLU A 254 -14.48 -10.57 8.58
N PRO A 255 -13.31 -11.25 8.58
CA PRO A 255 -12.70 -11.83 9.78
C PRO A 255 -12.23 -10.81 10.82
N TYR A 256 -12.22 -9.54 10.44
CA TYR A 256 -11.57 -8.44 11.15
C TYR A 256 -12.56 -7.28 11.27
N LYS A 257 -13.84 -7.57 11.55
CA LYS A 257 -14.83 -6.54 11.83
C LYS A 257 -14.54 -5.91 13.19
N TRP A 258 -14.66 -4.59 13.24
CA TRP A 258 -14.49 -3.82 14.48
C TRP A 258 -15.52 -4.21 15.56
N SER A 259 -16.73 -4.61 15.16
CA SER A 259 -17.75 -5.16 16.06
C SER A 259 -17.24 -6.39 16.81
N ASP A 260 -16.65 -7.34 16.09
CA ASP A 260 -16.26 -8.62 16.64
C ASP A 260 -15.09 -8.47 17.60
N TYR A 261 -14.22 -7.46 17.37
CA TYR A 261 -13.19 -7.04 18.31
C TYR A 261 -13.80 -6.42 19.57
N ILE A 262 -14.71 -5.45 19.41
CA ILE A 262 -15.38 -4.81 20.54
C ILE A 262 -16.10 -5.84 21.40
N ASP A 263 -16.81 -6.77 20.77
CA ASP A 263 -17.53 -7.83 21.45
C ASP A 263 -16.57 -8.78 22.17
N THR A 264 -15.48 -9.18 21.52
CA THR A 264 -14.40 -9.97 22.15
C THR A 264 -13.87 -9.29 23.41
N VAL A 265 -13.53 -8.00 23.32
CA VAL A 265 -12.97 -7.22 24.43
C VAL A 265 -14.02 -6.98 25.52
N ARG A 266 -15.28 -6.71 25.16
CA ARG A 266 -16.38 -6.57 26.11
C ARG A 266 -16.68 -7.86 26.85
N ASN A 267 -16.66 -9.00 26.16
CA ASN A 267 -16.87 -10.30 26.78
C ASN A 267 -15.78 -10.60 27.82
N ILE A 268 -14.52 -10.33 27.47
CA ILE A 268 -13.39 -10.43 28.41
C ILE A 268 -13.57 -9.48 29.60
N ALA A 269 -13.92 -8.21 29.34
CA ALA A 269 -14.11 -7.20 30.39
C ALA A 269 -15.27 -7.51 31.34
N ASN A 270 -16.37 -8.06 30.80
CA ASN A 270 -17.53 -8.48 31.59
C ASN A 270 -17.20 -9.73 32.42
N ASP A 271 -16.52 -10.71 31.82
CA ASP A 271 -16.10 -11.94 32.52
C ASP A 271 -15.03 -11.65 33.60
N SER A 272 -14.14 -10.67 33.39
CA SER A 272 -13.15 -10.29 34.39
C SER A 272 -13.75 -9.51 35.56
N ASN A 273 -14.98 -9.02 35.45
CA ASN A 273 -15.71 -8.30 36.50
C ASN A 273 -14.90 -7.14 37.15
N GLY A 274 -14.07 -6.46 36.36
CA GLY A 274 -13.21 -5.38 36.81
C GLY A 274 -11.88 -5.82 37.46
N GLU A 275 -11.58 -7.12 37.50
CA GLU A 275 -10.26 -7.64 37.88
C GLU A 275 -9.24 -7.45 36.75
N LYS A 276 -7.96 -7.35 37.14
CA LYS A 276 -6.83 -7.27 36.20
C LYS A 276 -6.65 -8.61 35.51
N PHE A 277 -6.46 -8.59 34.19
CA PHE A 277 -6.26 -9.79 33.38
C PHE A 277 -5.13 -9.61 32.36
N ILE A 278 -4.63 -10.74 31.86
CA ILE A 278 -3.69 -10.82 30.74
C ILE A 278 -4.35 -11.50 29.55
N ILE A 279 -4.03 -11.02 28.35
CA ILE A 279 -4.34 -11.72 27.10
C ILE A 279 -3.05 -12.29 26.49
N ARG A 280 -3.01 -13.62 26.36
CA ARG A 280 -1.98 -14.39 25.67
C ARG A 280 -2.38 -14.64 24.21
N ASN A 281 -1.40 -14.63 23.31
CA ASN A 281 -1.56 -14.89 21.87
C ASN A 281 -2.52 -13.95 21.11
N GLY A 282 -3.02 -12.88 21.75
CA GLY A 282 -3.91 -11.90 21.11
C GLY A 282 -3.20 -10.94 20.15
N SER A 283 -1.87 -10.89 20.20
CA SER A 283 -1.06 -9.93 19.43
C SER A 283 -1.34 -9.95 17.93
N ALA A 284 -1.40 -11.14 17.33
CA ALA A 284 -1.69 -11.31 15.91
C ALA A 284 -3.14 -10.95 15.54
N TYR A 285 -4.10 -11.14 16.45
CA TYR A 285 -5.50 -10.77 16.25
C TYR A 285 -5.66 -9.25 16.28
N PHE A 286 -5.04 -8.61 17.26
CA PHE A 286 -5.14 -7.17 17.49
C PHE A 286 -4.23 -6.36 16.56
N SER A 287 -3.08 -6.90 16.13
CA SER A 287 -2.19 -6.23 15.18
C SER A 287 -2.74 -6.19 13.75
N GLN A 288 -3.54 -7.18 13.37
CA GLN A 288 -4.20 -7.21 12.05
C GLN A 288 -5.31 -6.17 11.90
N MET A 289 -5.82 -5.63 13.03
CA MET A 289 -6.85 -4.57 13.07
C MET A 289 -6.27 -3.15 13.04
N GLY A 290 -4.98 -2.97 13.35
CA GLY A 290 -4.37 -1.64 13.46
C GLY A 290 -2.85 -1.67 13.34
N PHE A 291 -2.33 -1.20 12.21
CA PHE A 291 -0.93 -0.78 12.07
C PHE A 291 -0.60 0.29 13.13
N SER A 292 0.10 -0.08 14.21
CA SER A 292 0.99 0.80 14.99
C SER A 292 1.84 0.10 16.06
N TYR A 293 1.55 -1.16 16.45
CA TYR A 293 2.16 -1.72 17.68
C TYR A 293 2.61 -3.19 17.60
N ASN A 294 3.02 -3.68 16.42
CA ASN A 294 3.29 -5.12 16.26
C ASN A 294 4.51 -5.64 17.06
N ASP A 295 5.48 -4.80 17.41
CA ASP A 295 6.78 -5.29 17.89
C ASP A 295 6.91 -5.39 19.42
N LYS A 296 5.83 -5.19 20.18
CA LYS A 296 5.85 -5.34 21.66
C LYS A 296 4.72 -6.19 22.24
N TRP A 297 3.85 -6.76 21.41
CA TRP A 297 2.72 -7.54 21.91
C TRP A 297 3.11 -9.00 22.12
N ASN A 298 3.86 -9.30 23.18
CA ASN A 298 3.90 -10.66 23.70
C ASN A 298 2.89 -10.85 24.84
N GLU A 299 2.58 -9.77 25.56
CA GLU A 299 1.67 -9.75 26.71
C GLU A 299 0.96 -8.38 26.75
N ALA A 300 -0.35 -8.38 26.96
CA ALA A 300 -1.13 -7.17 27.22
C ALA A 300 -1.85 -7.34 28.56
N SER A 301 -1.56 -6.44 29.50
CA SER A 301 -2.38 -6.23 30.68
C SER A 301 -3.41 -5.15 30.40
N VAL A 302 -4.60 -5.32 30.93
CA VAL A 302 -5.70 -4.36 30.78
C VAL A 302 -6.21 -4.01 32.18
N GLU A 303 -6.22 -2.72 32.49
CA GLU A 303 -6.83 -2.18 33.71
C GLU A 303 -8.16 -1.50 33.35
N ILE A 304 -9.25 -1.96 33.96
CA ILE A 304 -10.59 -1.40 33.74
C ILE A 304 -10.89 -0.46 34.91
N ASN A 305 -11.06 0.84 34.62
CA ASN A 305 -11.45 1.83 35.62
C ASN A 305 -13.00 1.95 35.66
N LYS A 306 -13.60 1.91 36.86
CA LYS A 306 -15.06 1.74 37.04
C LYS A 306 -15.92 2.93 36.61
N ASP A 307 -15.37 4.13 36.47
CA ASP A 307 -16.17 5.37 36.42
C ASP A 307 -16.15 6.15 35.09
N SER A 308 -15.53 5.65 34.03
CA SER A 308 -15.62 6.33 32.72
C SER A 308 -15.26 5.38 31.60
N THR A 309 -16.00 5.48 30.47
CA THR A 309 -15.62 5.00 29.12
C THR A 309 -14.20 4.44 29.05
N THR A 310 -14.11 3.11 29.08
CA THR A 310 -12.91 2.30 29.33
C THR A 310 -11.66 2.80 28.61
N ASN A 311 -10.71 3.34 29.37
CA ASN A 311 -9.36 3.62 28.88
C ASN A 311 -8.51 2.35 28.99
N PHE A 312 -8.12 1.77 27.84
CA PHE A 312 -7.20 0.64 27.76
C PHE A 312 -5.76 1.15 27.94
N ILE A 313 -5.12 0.82 29.06
CA ILE A 313 -3.72 1.17 29.30
C ILE A 313 -2.85 -0.05 29.00
N TYR A 314 -1.93 0.08 28.04
CA TYR A 314 -1.01 -0.96 27.60
C TYR A 314 0.38 -0.77 28.21
N HIS A 315 0.97 -1.85 28.75
CA HIS A 315 2.35 -1.87 29.21
C HIS A 315 3.15 -2.94 28.45
N GLY A 316 4.16 -2.51 27.70
CA GLY A 316 4.97 -3.37 26.81
C GLY A 316 6.13 -4.12 27.48
N ASP A 317 6.22 -4.09 28.81
CA ASP A 317 7.13 -4.89 29.64
C ASP A 317 6.34 -5.23 30.92
N PHE A 318 5.78 -6.43 30.99
CA PHE A 318 4.86 -6.81 32.07
C PHE A 318 5.43 -7.96 32.91
N ASP A 319 5.44 -7.78 34.22
CA ASP A 319 5.86 -8.79 35.20
C ASP A 319 4.62 -9.29 35.95
N GLU A 320 4.20 -10.53 35.68
CA GLU A 320 2.98 -11.14 36.25
C GLU A 320 3.02 -11.16 37.78
N THR A 321 4.21 -11.35 38.36
CA THR A 321 4.40 -11.53 39.81
C THR A 321 4.27 -10.23 40.59
N LYS A 322 4.54 -9.08 39.96
CA LYS A 322 4.43 -7.76 40.59
C LYS A 322 3.04 -7.16 40.55
N ASN A 323 2.16 -7.68 39.69
CA ASN A 323 0.88 -7.04 39.38
C ASN A 323 -0.36 -7.81 39.85
N ASN A 324 -0.19 -8.91 40.58
CA ASN A 324 -1.28 -9.73 41.16
C ASN A 324 -2.38 -10.08 40.13
N ILE A 325 -1.99 -10.60 38.97
CA ILE A 325 -2.96 -11.02 37.94
C ILE A 325 -3.37 -12.48 38.17
N ASN A 326 -4.67 -12.69 38.33
CA ASN A 326 -5.25 -14.01 38.56
C ASN A 326 -6.00 -14.58 37.35
N ILE A 327 -6.27 -13.75 36.33
CA ILE A 327 -7.04 -14.16 35.15
C ILE A 327 -6.18 -14.09 33.90
N ILE A 328 -6.10 -15.21 33.19
CA ILE A 328 -5.36 -15.32 31.93
C ILE A 328 -6.35 -15.75 30.83
N TYR A 329 -6.41 -14.95 29.77
CA TYR A 329 -7.16 -15.28 28.56
C TYR A 329 -6.23 -15.68 27.43
N TYR A 330 -6.63 -16.66 26.62
CA TYR A 330 -5.93 -17.05 25.40
C TYR A 330 -6.82 -16.80 24.18
N LEU A 331 -6.26 -16.19 23.15
CA LEU A 331 -6.91 -16.11 21.84
C LEU A 331 -6.26 -17.08 20.86
N TYR A 332 -7.07 -17.98 20.32
CA TYR A 332 -6.63 -18.93 19.29
C TYR A 332 -7.51 -18.84 18.05
N ASN A 333 -6.90 -19.05 16.88
CA ASN A 333 -7.65 -19.14 15.63
C ASN A 333 -8.58 -20.36 15.68
N SER A 334 -9.87 -20.13 15.42
CA SER A 334 -10.93 -21.13 15.51
C SER A 334 -10.71 -22.35 14.59
N LYS A 335 -9.85 -22.23 13.57
CA LYS A 335 -9.50 -23.34 12.66
C LYS A 335 -8.44 -24.31 13.21
N ASN A 336 -7.68 -23.91 14.22
CA ASN A 336 -6.54 -24.70 14.76
C ASN A 336 -6.87 -25.35 16.12
N ILE A 337 -8.15 -25.51 16.47
CA ILE A 337 -8.52 -25.97 17.81
C ILE A 337 -8.43 -27.49 17.90
N THR A 338 -7.53 -27.97 18.75
CA THR A 338 -7.60 -29.30 19.38
C THR A 338 -7.63 -29.09 20.89
N ASN A 339 -8.75 -29.47 21.52
CA ASN A 339 -9.03 -29.55 22.97
C ASN A 339 -7.98 -28.97 23.92
N MET A 340 -8.21 -27.74 24.39
CA MET A 340 -7.35 -27.11 25.40
C MET A 340 -7.82 -27.33 26.85
N ASN A 341 -8.93 -28.02 27.13
CA ASN A 341 -9.51 -28.14 28.49
C ASN A 341 -9.66 -26.80 29.24
N LEU A 342 -9.81 -25.69 28.50
CA LEU A 342 -10.02 -24.35 29.05
C LEU A 342 -11.46 -23.91 28.80
N GLU A 343 -11.99 -23.04 29.66
CA GLU A 343 -13.34 -22.50 29.52
C GLU A 343 -13.40 -21.54 28.32
N ILE A 344 -14.41 -21.71 27.45
CA ILE A 344 -14.65 -20.80 26.33
C ILE A 344 -15.51 -19.64 26.80
N ILE A 345 -14.97 -18.43 26.70
CA ILE A 345 -15.66 -17.20 27.10
C ILE A 345 -16.44 -16.59 25.94
N SER A 346 -15.84 -16.61 24.75
CA SER A 346 -16.53 -16.16 23.53
C SER A 346 -15.85 -16.71 22.29
N SER A 347 -16.58 -16.70 21.18
CA SER A 347 -16.05 -17.01 19.85
C SER A 347 -16.74 -16.13 18.82
N ASN A 348 -15.98 -15.60 17.88
CA ASN A 348 -16.52 -14.83 16.74
C ASN A 348 -16.38 -15.60 15.42
N GLY A 349 -16.09 -16.90 15.47
CA GLY A 349 -15.88 -17.75 14.29
C GLY A 349 -14.47 -17.67 13.69
N ILE A 350 -13.65 -16.69 14.05
CA ILE A 350 -12.25 -16.56 13.61
C ILE A 350 -11.29 -16.80 14.76
N TYR A 351 -11.60 -16.23 15.93
CA TYR A 351 -10.90 -16.48 17.16
C TYR A 351 -11.87 -16.97 18.24
N THR A 352 -11.35 -17.85 19.08
CA THR A 352 -12.03 -18.30 20.30
C THR A 352 -11.20 -17.84 21.49
N VAL A 353 -11.87 -17.20 22.45
CA VAL A 353 -11.30 -16.72 23.70
C VAL A 353 -11.49 -17.81 24.75
N TYR A 354 -10.38 -18.24 25.31
CA TYR A 354 -10.34 -19.19 26.42
C TYR A 354 -9.91 -18.50 27.69
N LYS A 355 -10.41 -18.95 28.84
CA LYS A 355 -9.99 -18.54 30.17
C LYS A 355 -9.26 -19.68 30.86
N GLU A 356 -8.10 -19.37 31.41
CA GLU A 356 -7.40 -20.20 32.37
C GLU A 356 -7.68 -19.66 33.78
N ILE A 357 -8.25 -20.51 34.61
CA ILE A 357 -8.50 -20.23 36.03
C ILE A 357 -7.35 -20.86 36.81
N LYS A 358 -6.58 -20.03 37.52
CA LYS A 358 -5.53 -20.49 38.44
C LYS A 358 -6.08 -20.81 39.82
#